data_AF-A7SF47-F1
#
_entry.id   AF-A7SF47-F1
#
_cell.length_a   1.000
_cell.length_b   1.000
_cell.length_c   1.000
_cell.angle_alpha   90.00
_cell.angle_beta   90.00
_cell.angle_gamma   90.00
#
_symmetry.space_group_name_H-M   'P 1'
#
loop_
_entity.id
_entity.type
_entity.pdbx_description
1 polymer ?
#
loop_
_entity_poly.entity_id
_entity_poly.type
_entity_poly.pdbx_seq_one_letter_code
_entity_poly.pdbx_strand_id
1 'polypeptide(L)'
;MAMQQTQEDQPYYITAACERQTEFVAGQPEKCKELIRVVKAWCEGVQWRNTGSKPGEYLLSLLVIAAYQIIHSDPQTDVTDKDVFTEFAELVNDESLEIFWNEYYFTDNYPRELFQEPFTLPIVQDPAIPPHNVAVTELKDWGQFRKEVVKWLEKMPGGGGE
;
A
#
# COMPACT_ATOMS: atom_id res chain seq x y z
N MET A 1 5.71 -17.88 -23.14
CA MET A 1 4.45 -17.85 -23.89
C MET A 1 3.67 -16.65 -23.39
N ALA A 2 3.55 -15.59 -24.19
CA ALA A 2 2.71 -14.46 -23.82
C ALA A 2 1.26 -14.95 -23.86
N MET A 3 0.59 -14.93 -22.71
CA MET A 3 -0.85 -15.19 -22.67
C MET A 3 -1.53 -14.03 -23.41
N GLN A 4 -1.82 -14.22 -24.70
CA GLN A 4 -2.75 -13.35 -25.42
C GLN A 4 -4.13 -13.60 -24.82
N GLN A 5 -4.49 -12.76 -23.86
CA GLN A 5 -5.79 -12.78 -23.21
C GLN A 5 -6.82 -12.17 -24.16
N THR A 6 -7.87 -12.92 -24.43
CA THR A 6 -8.96 -12.55 -25.32
C THR A 6 -9.86 -11.49 -24.68
N GLN A 7 -10.37 -10.53 -25.47
CA GLN A 7 -11.21 -9.42 -25.00
C GLN A 7 -12.50 -9.89 -24.28
N GLU A 8 -12.92 -11.14 -24.51
CA GLU A 8 -14.08 -11.78 -23.85
C GLU A 8 -13.80 -12.26 -22.42
N ASP A 9 -12.54 -12.56 -22.07
CA ASP A 9 -12.14 -13.01 -20.72
C ASP A 9 -11.87 -11.83 -19.76
N GLN A 10 -11.82 -10.62 -20.32
CA GLN A 10 -11.48 -9.40 -19.61
C GLN A 10 -12.40 -9.11 -18.41
N PRO A 11 -13.73 -9.26 -18.50
CA PRO A 11 -14.61 -9.03 -17.35
C PRO A 11 -14.39 -10.04 -16.23
N TYR A 12 -14.16 -11.32 -16.55
CA TYR A 12 -13.94 -12.38 -15.56
C TYR A 12 -12.64 -12.16 -14.79
N TYR A 13 -11.58 -11.76 -15.49
CA TYR A 13 -10.29 -11.42 -14.86
C TYR A 13 -10.43 -10.20 -13.93
N ILE A 14 -11.15 -9.17 -14.35
CA ILE A 14 -11.38 -7.97 -13.53
C ILE A 14 -12.16 -8.33 -12.26
N THR A 15 -13.23 -9.13 -12.38
CA THR A 15 -14.01 -9.56 -11.20
C THR A 15 -13.16 -10.36 -10.22
N ALA A 16 -12.43 -11.37 -10.69
CA ALA A 16 -11.55 -12.17 -9.84
C ALA A 16 -10.44 -11.35 -9.17
N ALA A 17 -9.89 -10.36 -9.87
CA ALA A 17 -8.91 -9.44 -9.31
C ALA A 17 -9.51 -8.57 -8.20
N CYS A 18 -10.68 -7.96 -8.43
CA CYS A 18 -11.35 -7.15 -7.42
C CYS A 18 -11.73 -7.97 -6.17
N GLU A 19 -12.17 -9.22 -6.34
CA GLU A 19 -12.44 -10.15 -5.24
C GLU A 19 -11.19 -10.38 -4.40
N ARG A 20 -10.04 -10.65 -5.05
CA ARG A 20 -8.75 -10.86 -4.36
C ARG A 20 -8.21 -9.61 -3.69
N GLN A 21 -8.33 -8.43 -4.30
CA GLN A 21 -7.95 -7.16 -3.66
C GLN A 21 -8.77 -6.94 -2.38
N THR A 22 -10.07 -7.22 -2.44
CA THR A 22 -10.98 -7.09 -1.31
C THR A 22 -10.64 -8.10 -0.22
N GLU A 23 -10.44 -9.36 -0.59
CA GLU A 23 -10.07 -10.43 0.32
C GLU A 23 -8.72 -10.17 0.98
N PHE A 24 -7.73 -9.65 0.24
CA PHE A 24 -6.41 -9.30 0.78
C PHE A 24 -6.51 -8.34 1.96
N VAL A 25 -7.31 -7.28 1.82
CA VAL A 25 -7.52 -6.27 2.87
C VAL A 25 -8.40 -6.84 3.99
N ALA A 26 -9.43 -7.63 3.65
CA ALA A 26 -10.35 -8.21 4.62
C ALA A 26 -9.70 -9.29 5.50
N GLY A 27 -8.72 -10.02 4.95
CA GLY A 27 -7.98 -11.09 5.62
C GLY A 27 -6.94 -10.60 6.63
N GLN A 28 -6.69 -9.29 6.71
CA GLN A 28 -5.73 -8.72 7.66
C GLN A 28 -6.23 -8.81 9.11
N PRO A 29 -5.32 -8.88 10.10
CA PRO A 29 -5.68 -8.85 11.52
C PRO A 29 -6.58 -7.66 11.87
N GLU A 30 -7.48 -7.83 12.84
CA GLU A 30 -8.41 -6.75 13.22
C GLU A 30 -7.66 -5.47 13.61
N LYS A 31 -6.52 -5.62 14.30
CA LYS A 31 -5.66 -4.51 14.67
C LYS A 31 -5.12 -3.76 13.45
N CYS A 32 -4.65 -4.47 12.42
CA CYS A 32 -4.20 -3.85 11.17
C CYS A 32 -5.35 -3.07 10.50
N LYS A 33 -6.56 -3.64 10.45
CA LYS A 33 -7.74 -2.97 9.87
C LYS A 33 -8.16 -1.72 10.66
N GLU A 34 -8.02 -1.71 11.98
CA GLU A 34 -8.20 -0.50 12.78
C GLU A 34 -7.20 0.60 12.40
N LEU A 35 -5.91 0.26 12.25
CA LEU A 35 -4.87 1.20 11.82
C LEU A 35 -5.13 1.74 10.40
N ILE A 36 -5.61 0.90 9.48
CA ILE A 36 -6.05 1.33 8.14
C ILE A 36 -7.17 2.37 8.26
N ARG A 37 -8.17 2.14 9.11
CA ARG A 37 -9.27 3.10 9.33
C ARG A 37 -8.75 4.43 9.88
N VAL A 38 -7.78 4.41 10.80
CA VAL A 38 -7.15 5.61 11.35
C VAL A 38 -6.45 6.42 10.25
N VAL A 39 -5.62 5.77 9.43
CA VAL A 39 -4.89 6.44 8.34
C VAL A 39 -5.84 6.98 7.27
N LYS A 40 -6.90 6.24 6.92
CA LYS A 40 -7.93 6.72 5.99
C LYS A 40 -8.65 7.95 6.54
N ALA A 41 -9.10 7.92 7.80
CA ALA A 41 -9.78 9.04 8.43
C ALA A 41 -8.88 10.29 8.52
N TRP A 42 -7.60 10.11 8.82
CA TRP A 42 -6.63 11.19 8.76
C TRP A 42 -6.52 11.77 7.33
N CYS A 43 -6.35 10.91 6.31
CA CYS A 43 -6.20 11.32 4.92
C CYS A 43 -7.43 12.11 4.41
N GLU A 44 -8.64 11.76 4.86
CA GLU A 44 -9.87 12.50 4.56
C GLU A 44 -9.90 13.91 5.16
N GLY A 45 -9.26 14.11 6.32
CA GLY A 45 -9.15 15.41 6.99
C GLY A 45 -8.10 16.34 6.39
N VAL A 46 -7.24 15.85 5.48
CA VAL A 46 -6.17 16.65 4.86
C VAL A 46 -6.71 17.51 3.71
N GLN A 47 -6.27 18.77 3.67
CA GLN A 47 -6.55 19.69 2.58
C GLN A 47 -5.58 19.46 1.41
N TRP A 48 -5.93 18.52 0.52
CA TRP A 48 -5.13 18.17 -0.65
C TRP A 48 -5.12 19.30 -1.69
N ARG A 49 -4.00 19.50 -2.40
CA ARG A 49 -3.89 20.55 -3.42
C ARG A 49 -4.79 20.26 -4.61
N ASN A 50 -4.88 19.00 -5.00
CA ASN A 50 -5.72 18.51 -6.08
C ASN A 50 -6.04 17.02 -5.88
N THR A 51 -6.87 16.46 -6.77
CA THR A 51 -7.27 15.05 -6.72
C THR A 51 -6.12 14.06 -6.92
N GLY A 52 -5.07 14.44 -7.65
CA GLY A 52 -3.88 13.61 -7.83
C GLY A 52 -2.89 13.65 -6.66
N SER A 53 -3.12 14.52 -5.68
CA SER A 53 -2.33 14.60 -4.46
C SER A 53 -2.91 13.78 -3.31
N LYS A 54 -4.20 13.43 -3.37
CA LYS A 54 -4.81 12.51 -2.41
C LYS A 54 -4.50 11.07 -2.86
N PRO A 55 -3.85 10.24 -2.02
CA PRO A 55 -3.66 8.83 -2.34
C PRO A 55 -5.02 8.10 -2.36
N GLY A 56 -5.13 7.12 -3.26
CA GLY A 56 -6.26 6.20 -3.26
C GLY A 56 -6.33 5.38 -1.96
N GLU A 57 -7.54 4.95 -1.62
CA GLU A 57 -7.79 4.21 -0.39
C GLU A 57 -7.14 2.82 -0.37
N TYR A 58 -6.99 2.21 -1.54
CA TYR A 58 -6.37 0.89 -1.65
C TYR A 58 -4.86 1.03 -1.45
N LEU A 59 -4.21 2.01 -2.07
CA LEU A 59 -2.80 2.35 -1.82
C LEU A 59 -2.52 2.60 -0.33
N LEU A 60 -3.37 3.39 0.35
CA LEU A 60 -3.23 3.60 1.80
C LEU A 60 -3.32 2.30 2.59
N SER A 61 -4.27 1.44 2.23
CA SER A 61 -4.46 0.15 2.91
C SER A 61 -3.22 -0.73 2.73
N LEU A 62 -2.69 -0.82 1.51
CA LEU A 62 -1.49 -1.60 1.20
C LEU A 62 -0.24 -1.09 1.94
N LEU A 63 -0.04 0.22 2.02
CA LEU A 63 1.09 0.81 2.74
C LEU A 63 1.02 0.53 4.25
N VAL A 64 -0.17 0.61 4.84
CA VAL A 64 -0.35 0.28 6.27
C VAL A 64 -0.18 -1.22 6.52
N ILE A 65 -0.65 -2.08 5.61
CA ILE A 65 -0.44 -3.53 5.68
C ILE A 65 1.06 -3.85 5.64
N ALA A 66 1.80 -3.25 4.72
CA ALA A 66 3.24 -3.44 4.62
C ALA A 66 3.96 -3.02 5.90
N ALA A 67 3.66 -1.81 6.42
CA ALA A 67 4.23 -1.31 7.67
C ALA A 67 3.92 -2.24 8.85
N TYR A 68 2.66 -2.69 8.94
CA TYR A 68 2.23 -3.61 9.99
C TYR A 68 2.99 -4.93 9.93
N GLN A 69 3.15 -5.51 8.73
CA GLN A 69 3.87 -6.77 8.53
C GLN A 69 5.37 -6.65 8.82
N ILE A 70 6.01 -5.53 8.44
CA ILE A 70 7.43 -5.28 8.73
C ILE A 70 7.67 -5.24 10.24
N ILE A 71 6.85 -4.46 10.96
CA ILE A 71 7.02 -4.30 12.41
C ILE A 71 6.68 -5.57 13.19
N HIS A 72 5.72 -6.39 12.71
CA HIS A 72 5.35 -7.67 13.34
C HIS A 72 6.12 -8.89 12.80
N SER A 73 7.18 -8.68 12.02
CA SER A 73 8.00 -9.77 11.48
C SER A 73 8.79 -10.50 12.58
N ASP A 74 9.11 -9.80 13.69
CA ASP A 74 9.71 -10.38 14.89
C ASP A 74 8.63 -10.58 15.98
N PRO A 75 8.34 -11.81 16.41
CA PRO A 75 7.38 -12.09 17.47
C PRO A 75 7.78 -11.60 18.87
N GLN A 76 9.03 -11.16 19.08
CA GLN A 76 9.56 -10.80 20.41
C GLN A 76 9.50 -9.30 20.72
N THR A 77 9.15 -8.46 19.74
CA THR A 77 9.04 -7.01 19.93
C THR A 77 7.66 -6.64 20.47
N ASP A 78 7.64 -5.84 21.54
CA ASP A 78 6.40 -5.19 21.98
C ASP A 78 6.12 -4.03 21.03
N VAL A 79 5.13 -4.22 20.16
CA VAL A 79 4.81 -3.29 19.07
C VAL A 79 3.65 -2.39 19.48
N THR A 80 3.86 -1.08 19.36
CA THR A 80 2.80 -0.10 19.54
C THR A 80 2.21 0.36 18.21
N ASP A 81 1.00 0.92 18.25
CA ASP A 81 0.37 1.54 17.07
C ASP A 81 1.27 2.63 16.46
N LYS A 82 2.03 3.33 17.30
CA LYS A 82 2.95 4.37 16.88
C LYS A 82 4.13 3.83 16.08
N ASP A 83 4.61 2.63 16.39
CA ASP A 83 5.70 1.99 15.63
C ASP A 83 5.23 1.68 14.21
N VAL A 84 4.01 1.17 14.07
CA VAL A 84 3.40 0.93 12.75
C VAL A 84 3.22 2.23 11.97
N PHE A 85 2.78 3.32 12.61
CA PHE A 85 2.64 4.62 11.93
C PHE A 85 3.98 5.25 11.56
N THR A 86 5.01 5.03 12.37
CA THR A 86 6.38 5.46 12.07
C THR A 86 6.89 4.73 10.83
N GLU A 87 6.80 3.39 10.81
CA GLU A 87 7.18 2.57 9.66
C GLU A 87 6.38 2.96 8.40
N PHE A 88 5.07 3.16 8.52
CA PHE A 88 4.24 3.64 7.42
C PHE A 88 4.79 4.93 6.80
N ALA A 89 5.27 5.86 7.61
CA ALA A 89 5.88 7.07 7.10
C ALA A 89 7.28 6.88 6.54
N GLU A 90 8.08 5.97 7.09
CA GLU A 90 9.37 5.60 6.53
C GLU A 90 9.19 5.04 5.12
N LEU A 91 8.25 4.11 4.93
CA LEU A 91 7.90 3.59 3.61
C LEU A 91 7.45 4.70 2.65
N VAL A 92 6.58 5.62 3.10
CA VAL A 92 6.09 6.72 2.24
C VAL A 92 7.20 7.69 1.83
N ASN A 93 8.17 7.93 2.72
CA ASN A 93 9.29 8.83 2.46
C ASN A 93 10.44 8.18 1.68
N ASP A 94 10.46 6.85 1.56
CA ASP A 94 11.41 6.14 0.73
C ASP A 94 11.11 6.35 -0.77
N GLU A 95 12.07 6.95 -1.50
CA GLU A 95 11.96 7.13 -2.95
C GLU A 95 12.29 5.86 -3.73
N SER A 96 13.02 4.94 -3.09
CA SER A 96 13.38 3.62 -3.60
C SER A 96 12.44 2.51 -3.13
N LEU A 97 11.26 2.86 -2.59
CA LEU A 97 10.31 1.91 -2.05
C LEU A 97 9.95 0.82 -3.06
N GLU A 98 10.07 -0.43 -2.63
CA GLU A 98 9.58 -1.61 -3.35
C GLU A 98 8.84 -2.55 -2.40
N ILE A 99 7.52 -2.68 -2.60
CA ILE A 99 6.67 -3.60 -1.85
C ILE A 99 5.99 -4.56 -2.82
N PHE A 100 5.98 -5.83 -2.48
CA PHE A 100 5.26 -6.89 -3.17
C PHE A 100 4.83 -7.98 -2.18
N TRP A 101 3.85 -8.79 -2.58
CA TRP A 101 3.34 -9.91 -1.81
C TRP A 101 3.30 -11.16 -2.66
N ASN A 102 3.48 -12.32 -2.03
CA ASN A 102 3.39 -13.62 -2.69
C ASN A 102 2.08 -14.36 -2.38
N GLU A 103 0.99 -13.62 -2.11
CA GLU A 103 -0.27 -14.18 -1.61
C GLU A 103 -1.05 -14.94 -2.69
N TYR A 104 -1.34 -14.28 -3.82
CA TYR A 104 -2.13 -14.87 -4.91
C TYR A 104 -1.28 -15.30 -6.12
N TYR A 105 0.00 -14.94 -6.13
CA TYR A 105 0.98 -15.32 -7.12
C TYR A 105 2.38 -15.22 -6.53
N PHE A 106 3.35 -15.92 -7.11
CA PHE A 106 4.77 -15.73 -6.77
C PHE A 106 5.38 -14.71 -7.72
N THR A 107 5.98 -13.65 -7.20
CA THR A 107 6.62 -12.60 -8.02
C THR A 107 7.69 -13.17 -8.95
N ASP A 108 8.39 -14.23 -8.55
CA ASP A 108 9.40 -14.93 -9.37
C ASP A 108 8.82 -15.51 -10.67
N ASN A 109 7.52 -15.81 -10.71
CA ASN A 109 6.83 -16.29 -11.92
C ASN A 109 6.43 -15.14 -12.85
N TYR A 110 6.52 -13.89 -12.38
CA TYR A 110 6.13 -12.68 -13.09
C TYR A 110 7.24 -11.62 -13.02
N PRO A 111 8.42 -11.91 -13.59
CA PRO A 111 9.54 -10.97 -13.58
C PRO A 111 9.14 -9.68 -14.30
N ARG A 112 9.43 -8.53 -13.67
CA ARG A 112 8.91 -7.21 -14.06
C ARG A 112 9.34 -6.79 -15.47
N GLU A 113 10.46 -7.32 -15.95
CA GLU A 113 11.00 -7.06 -17.29
C GLU A 113 10.12 -7.65 -18.41
N LEU A 114 9.21 -8.57 -18.07
CA LEU A 114 8.28 -9.17 -19.02
C LEU A 114 6.97 -8.38 -19.17
N PHE A 115 6.75 -7.36 -18.35
CA PHE A 115 5.57 -6.50 -18.47
C PHE A 115 5.76 -5.46 -19.57
N GLN A 116 4.67 -5.16 -20.28
CA GLN A 116 4.69 -4.14 -21.35
C GLN A 116 4.96 -2.74 -20.80
N GLU A 117 4.42 -2.44 -19.63
CA GLU A 117 4.64 -1.17 -18.94
C GLU A 117 5.74 -1.36 -17.87
N PRO A 118 6.78 -0.51 -17.87
CA PRO A 118 7.84 -0.59 -16.88
C PRO A 118 7.33 -0.16 -15.51
N PHE A 119 7.79 -0.86 -14.47
CA PHE A 119 7.58 -0.43 -13.10
C PHE A 119 8.49 0.77 -12.80
N THR A 120 7.89 1.91 -12.48
CA THR A 120 8.60 3.11 -12.02
C THR A 120 8.44 3.27 -10.51
N LEU A 121 9.53 3.61 -9.82
CA LEU A 121 9.51 3.88 -8.39
C LEU A 121 8.64 5.08 -8.01
N PRO A 122 8.03 5.08 -6.80
CA PRO A 122 7.98 3.96 -5.86
C PRO A 122 7.09 2.82 -6.38
N ILE A 123 7.35 1.60 -5.92
CA ILE A 123 6.62 0.39 -6.31
C ILE A 123 5.80 -0.13 -5.12
N VAL A 124 4.48 -0.17 -5.32
CA VAL A 124 3.56 -0.94 -4.48
C VAL A 124 2.83 -1.89 -5.43
N GLN A 125 3.37 -3.09 -5.59
CA GLN A 125 2.86 -4.07 -6.53
C GLN A 125 1.56 -4.67 -5.99
N ASP A 126 0.53 -4.70 -6.83
CA ASP A 126 -0.78 -5.19 -6.43
C ASP A 126 -0.73 -6.70 -6.08
N PRO A 127 -1.15 -7.10 -4.87
CA PRO A 127 -1.15 -8.51 -4.46
C PRO A 127 -2.04 -9.40 -5.34
N ALA A 128 -3.05 -8.83 -6.02
CA ALA A 128 -3.97 -9.58 -6.87
C ALA A 128 -3.64 -9.49 -8.37
N ILE A 129 -2.90 -8.45 -8.79
CA ILE A 129 -2.64 -8.14 -10.20
C ILE A 129 -1.13 -7.93 -10.43
N PRO A 130 -0.38 -8.97 -10.85
CA PRO A 130 1.07 -8.90 -11.01
C PRO A 130 1.61 -7.67 -11.79
N PRO A 131 1.03 -7.26 -12.93
CA PRO A 131 1.56 -6.13 -13.70
C PRO A 131 1.17 -4.74 -13.13
N HIS A 132 0.36 -4.67 -12.07
CA HIS A 132 -0.20 -3.41 -11.59
C HIS A 132 0.65 -2.81 -10.47
N ASN A 133 1.24 -1.64 -10.73
CA ASN A 133 1.85 -0.81 -9.69
C ASN A 133 0.82 0.21 -9.17
N VAL A 134 0.32 -0.03 -7.96
CA VAL A 134 -0.71 0.82 -7.32
C VAL A 134 -0.18 2.21 -6.99
N ALA A 135 1.13 2.32 -6.72
CA ALA A 135 1.78 3.58 -6.31
C ALA A 135 1.70 4.68 -7.37
N VAL A 136 1.68 4.31 -8.66
CA VAL A 136 1.63 5.27 -9.79
C VAL A 136 0.23 5.48 -10.33
N THR A 137 -0.67 4.51 -10.12
CA THR A 137 -2.07 4.61 -10.56
C THR A 137 -2.91 5.40 -9.57
N GLU A 138 -2.66 5.25 -8.26
CA GLU A 138 -3.47 5.87 -7.20
C GLU A 138 -2.87 7.14 -6.58
N LEU A 139 -1.65 7.53 -6.94
CA LEU A 139 -1.03 8.77 -6.44
C LEU A 139 -0.07 9.39 -7.47
N LYS A 140 -0.27 10.68 -7.76
CA LYS A 140 0.58 11.43 -8.69
C LYS A 140 1.57 12.35 -7.97
N ASP A 141 1.12 13.02 -6.90
CA ASP A 141 1.93 13.97 -6.13
C ASP A 141 2.37 13.36 -4.79
N TRP A 142 3.35 12.45 -4.87
CA TRP A 142 4.03 11.87 -3.70
C TRP A 142 4.67 12.95 -2.81
N GLY A 143 5.08 14.08 -3.38
CA GLY A 143 5.70 15.18 -2.65
C GLY A 143 4.76 15.85 -1.65
N GLN A 144 3.49 16.07 -2.01
CA GLN A 144 2.49 16.53 -1.04
C GLN A 144 2.18 15.45 -0.01
N PHE A 145 1.98 14.20 -0.45
CA PHE A 145 1.65 13.10 0.45
C PHE A 145 2.67 12.92 1.57
N ARG A 146 3.97 12.85 1.22
CA ARG A 146 5.09 12.79 2.18
C ARG A 146 5.06 13.90 3.20
N LYS A 147 4.86 15.15 2.77
CA LYS A 147 4.79 16.31 3.67
C LYS A 147 3.64 16.21 4.68
N GLU A 148 2.48 15.73 4.25
CA GLU A 148 1.33 15.58 5.13
C GLU A 148 1.50 14.43 6.10
N VAL A 149 2.11 13.31 5.67
CA VAL A 149 2.45 12.18 6.55
C VAL A 149 3.42 12.60 7.67
N VAL A 150 4.47 13.36 7.35
CA VAL A 150 5.42 13.87 8.35
C VAL A 150 4.70 14.76 9.38
N LYS A 151 3.89 15.72 8.93
CA LYS A 151 3.11 16.60 9.83
C LYS A 151 2.13 15.82 10.70
N TRP A 152 1.58 14.72 10.18
CA TRP A 152 0.66 13.88 10.92
C TRP A 152 1.35 13.15 12.07
N LEU A 153 2.51 12.53 11.79
CA LEU A 153 3.33 11.88 12.80
C LEU A 153 3.80 12.84 13.89
N GLU A 154 4.22 14.06 13.54
CA GLU A 154 4.64 15.08 14.51
C GLU A 154 3.53 15.47 15.50
N LYS A 155 2.26 15.36 15.09
CA LYS A 155 1.10 15.67 15.93
C LYS A 155 0.65 14.51 16.79
N MET A 156 1.12 13.29 16.51
CA MET A 156 0.79 12.14 17.33
C MET A 156 1.44 12.34 18.70
N PRO A 157 0.68 12.20 19.81
CA PRO A 157 1.27 12.33 21.13
C PRO A 157 2.45 11.38 21.21
N GLY A 158 3.63 11.94 21.49
CA GLY A 158 4.75 11.13 21.95
C GLY A 158 4.25 10.36 23.16
N GLY A 159 4.48 9.05 23.21
CA GLY A 159 4.56 8.35 24.48
C GLY A 159 5.71 8.93 25.28
N GLY A 160 5.55 10.17 25.74
CA GLY A 160 6.31 10.74 26.83
C GLY A 160 5.76 10.05 28.06
N GLY A 161 6.47 9.01 28.50
CA GLY A 161 6.40 8.65 29.91
C GLY A 161 6.83 9.88 30.70
N GLU A 162 5.85 10.51 31.34
CA GLU A 162 6.06 11.13 32.65
C GLU A 162 6.31 10.03 33.70
#